data_AF-A0A7C1HY55-F1
#
_entry.id   AF-A0A7C1HY55-F1
#
_cell.length_a   1.000
_cell.length_b   1.000
_cell.length_c   1.000
_cell.angle_alpha   90.00
_cell.angle_beta   90.00
_cell.angle_gamma   90.00
#
_symmetry.space_group_name_H-M   'P 1'
#
loop_
_entity.id
_entity.type
_entity.pdbx_description
1 polymer ?
#
loop_
_entity_poly.entity_id
_entity_poly.type
_entity_poly.pdbx_seq_one_letter_code
_entity_poly.pdbx_strand_id
1 'polypeptide(L)'
;MFEEIRKGLLSSLGAVFLTKEKVEELCHKMVSEAKISKEDAQKLKEELLSSGESHWSQVEKSVTEALKKALNSFDLVKASEVKELEKRIEQIEIRLAAFEKTAGPPENT
;
A
#
# COMPACT_ATOMS: atom_id res chain seq x y z
N MET A 1 -26.24 -21.50 -14.78
CA MET A 1 -25.10 -21.72 -15.70
C MET A 1 -24.20 -20.50 -15.79
N PHE A 2 -24.68 -19.33 -16.25
CA PHE A 2 -23.84 -18.11 -16.33
C PHE A 2 -23.14 -17.77 -15.01
N GLU A 3 -23.87 -17.76 -13.89
CA GLU A 3 -23.32 -17.49 -12.55
C GLU A 3 -22.24 -18.49 -12.09
N GLU A 4 -22.35 -19.76 -12.48
CA GLU A 4 -21.35 -20.79 -12.12
C GLU A 4 -20.08 -20.63 -12.94
N ILE A 5 -20.22 -20.32 -14.23
CA ILE A 5 -19.11 -20.03 -15.14
C ILE A 5 -18.39 -18.76 -14.66
N ARG A 6 -19.15 -17.73 -14.28
CA ARG A 6 -18.63 -16.50 -13.67
C ARG A 6 -17.82 -16.81 -12.41
N LYS A 7 -18.40 -17.54 -11.45
CA LYS A 7 -17.71 -17.90 -10.20
C LYS A 7 -16.45 -18.73 -10.46
N GLY A 8 -16.51 -19.68 -11.40
CA GLY A 8 -15.35 -20.48 -11.81
C GLY A 8 -14.24 -19.63 -12.42
N LEU A 9 -14.59 -18.64 -13.24
CA LEU A 9 -13.65 -17.70 -13.85
C LEU A 9 -13.02 -16.74 -12.86
N LEU A 10 -13.80 -16.10 -12.00
CA LEU A 10 -13.25 -15.22 -10.96
C LEU A 10 -12.31 -15.99 -10.04
N SER A 11 -12.62 -17.26 -9.77
CA SER A 11 -11.77 -18.13 -8.96
C SER A 11 -10.49 -18.55 -9.69
N SER A 12 -10.51 -18.69 -11.03
CA SER A 12 -9.34 -19.09 -11.81
C SER A 12 -8.40 -17.94 -12.17
N LEU A 13 -8.94 -16.73 -12.39
CA LEU A 13 -8.15 -15.51 -12.63
C LEU A 13 -7.47 -15.00 -11.38
N GLY A 14 -8.12 -15.17 -10.22
CA GLY A 14 -7.68 -14.53 -8.98
C GLY A 14 -7.79 -12.99 -9.04
N ALA A 15 -7.68 -12.33 -7.89
CA ALA A 15 -7.89 -10.88 -7.78
C ALA A 15 -6.80 -10.04 -8.48
N VAL A 16 -5.60 -10.60 -8.69
CA VAL A 16 -4.42 -9.86 -9.20
C VAL A 16 -4.41 -9.74 -10.73
N PHE A 17 -5.13 -10.62 -11.44
CA PHE A 17 -5.08 -10.72 -12.91
C PHE A 17 -6.26 -10.00 -13.60
N LEU A 18 -7.09 -9.31 -12.83
CA LEU A 18 -8.26 -8.54 -13.28
C LEU A 18 -7.83 -7.20 -13.89
N THR A 19 -7.38 -7.20 -15.14
CA THR A 19 -7.16 -5.97 -15.92
C THR A 19 -8.25 -5.80 -16.98
N LYS A 20 -8.51 -4.55 -17.37
CA LYS A 20 -9.53 -4.22 -18.38
C LYS A 20 -9.29 -4.99 -19.69
N GLU A 21 -8.06 -5.02 -20.17
CA GLU A 21 -7.67 -5.76 -21.38
C GLU A 21 -7.89 -7.27 -21.23
N LYS A 22 -7.55 -7.85 -20.06
CA LYS A 22 -7.70 -9.31 -19.85
C LYS A 22 -9.16 -9.73 -19.73
N VAL A 23 -9.97 -8.91 -19.07
CA VAL A 23 -11.43 -9.12 -18.97
C VAL A 23 -12.07 -9.05 -20.36
N GLU A 24 -11.64 -8.10 -21.18
CA GLU A 24 -12.17 -7.91 -22.54
C GLU A 24 -11.77 -9.07 -23.47
N GLU A 25 -10.53 -9.55 -23.39
CA GLU A 25 -10.02 -10.70 -24.14
C GLU A 25 -10.78 -11.99 -23.79
N LEU A 26 -11.06 -12.22 -22.50
CA LEU A 26 -11.80 -13.38 -22.01
C LEU A 26 -13.26 -13.37 -22.44
N CYS A 27 -13.95 -12.24 -22.26
CA CYS A 27 -15.33 -12.09 -22.70
C CYS A 27 -15.45 -12.33 -24.21
N HIS A 28 -14.49 -11.83 -25.00
CA HIS A 28 -14.45 -12.06 -26.44
C HIS A 28 -14.29 -13.54 -26.79
N LYS A 29 -13.34 -14.24 -26.16
CA LYS A 29 -13.13 -15.69 -26.38
C LYS A 29 -14.36 -16.53 -26.05
N MET A 30 -15.08 -16.18 -24.98
CA MET A 30 -16.26 -16.92 -24.56
C MET A 30 -17.46 -16.73 -25.49
N VAL A 31 -17.63 -15.53 -26.04
CA VAL A 31 -18.63 -15.28 -27.09
C VAL A 31 -18.25 -15.98 -28.38
N SER A 32 -16.98 -15.96 -28.79
CA SER A 32 -16.53 -16.62 -30.03
C SER A 32 -16.65 -18.13 -29.97
N GLU A 33 -16.45 -18.72 -28.79
CA GLU A 33 -16.62 -20.17 -28.56
C GLU A 33 -18.09 -20.56 -28.32
N ALA A 34 -19.04 -19.63 -28.49
CA ALA A 34 -20.48 -19.80 -28.21
C ALA A 34 -20.80 -20.34 -26.81
N LYS A 35 -19.90 -20.12 -25.84
CA LYS A 35 -20.06 -20.55 -24.43
C LYS A 35 -21.05 -19.66 -23.68
N ILE A 36 -21.18 -18.39 -24.08
CA ILE A 36 -22.11 -17.41 -23.51
C ILE A 36 -22.66 -16.48 -24.61
N SER A 37 -23.82 -15.88 -24.35
CA SER A 37 -24.41 -14.86 -25.22
C SER A 37 -23.60 -13.55 -25.19
N LYS A 38 -23.80 -12.67 -26.19
CA LYS A 38 -23.20 -11.33 -26.19
C LYS A 38 -23.69 -10.49 -25.01
N GLU A 39 -24.98 -10.57 -24.67
CA GLU A 39 -25.55 -9.86 -23.53
C GLU A 39 -24.92 -10.31 -22.21
N ASP A 40 -24.74 -11.62 -22.03
CA ASP A 40 -24.12 -12.19 -20.81
C ASP A 40 -22.64 -11.80 -20.69
N ALA A 41 -21.91 -11.78 -21.80
CA ALA A 41 -20.51 -11.35 -21.82
C ALA A 41 -20.36 -9.86 -21.44
N GLN A 42 -21.29 -9.01 -21.90
CA GLN A 42 -21.30 -7.59 -21.57
C GLN A 42 -21.52 -7.39 -20.06
N LYS A 43 -22.48 -8.11 -19.47
CA LYS A 43 -22.72 -8.10 -18.02
C LYS A 43 -21.51 -8.58 -17.22
N LEU A 44 -20.89 -9.69 -17.67
CA LEU A 44 -19.72 -10.24 -17.01
C LEU A 44 -18.57 -9.23 -16.98
N LYS A 45 -18.34 -8.52 -18.09
CA LYS A 45 -17.32 -7.48 -18.20
C LYS A 45 -17.55 -6.35 -17.19
N GLU A 46 -18.76 -5.80 -17.13
CA GLU A 46 -19.11 -4.73 -16.20
C GLU A 46 -18.95 -5.16 -14.73
N GLU A 47 -19.40 -6.35 -14.38
CA GLU A 47 -19.27 -6.86 -13.02
C GLU A 47 -17.80 -7.13 -12.63
N LEU A 48 -16.98 -7.64 -13.55
CA LEU A 48 -15.55 -7.87 -13.31
C LEU A 48 -14.79 -6.55 -13.11
N LEU A 49 -15.09 -5.53 -13.90
CA LEU A 49 -14.52 -4.19 -13.75
C LEU A 49 -14.96 -3.54 -12.43
N SER A 50 -16.25 -3.55 -12.13
CA SER A 50 -16.81 -2.95 -10.91
C SER A 50 -16.30 -3.66 -9.64
N SER A 51 -16.25 -4.99 -9.65
CA SER A 51 -15.73 -5.76 -8.51
C SER A 51 -14.23 -5.57 -8.37
N GLY A 52 -13.47 -5.52 -9.48
CA GLY A 52 -12.03 -5.25 -9.44
C GLY A 52 -11.70 -3.93 -8.77
N GLU A 53 -12.37 -2.84 -9.14
CA GLU A 53 -12.15 -1.49 -8.57
C GLU A 53 -12.44 -1.43 -7.07
N SER A 54 -13.59 -1.99 -6.65
CA SER A 54 -14.00 -1.99 -5.23
C SER A 54 -13.04 -2.82 -4.36
N HIS A 55 -12.64 -3.99 -4.84
CA HIS A 55 -11.73 -4.87 -4.13
C HIS A 55 -10.30 -4.29 -4.07
N TRP A 56 -9.83 -3.61 -5.13
CA TRP A 56 -8.53 -2.94 -5.14
C TRP A 56 -8.39 -1.89 -4.05
N SER A 57 -9.40 -1.03 -3.86
CA SER A 57 -9.38 0.00 -2.81
C SER A 57 -9.32 -0.61 -1.41
N GLN A 58 -10.03 -1.72 -1.20
CA GLN A 58 -10.08 -2.40 0.09
C GLN A 58 -8.75 -3.13 0.40
N VAL A 59 -8.11 -3.70 -0.62
CA VAL A 59 -6.77 -4.28 -0.53
C VAL A 59 -5.73 -3.19 -0.26
N GLU A 60 -5.76 -2.07 -0.98
CA GLU A 60 -4.83 -0.95 -0.78
C GLU A 60 -4.88 -0.42 0.66
N LYS A 61 -6.10 -0.24 1.20
CA LYS A 61 -6.29 0.13 2.61
C LYS A 61 -5.71 -0.91 3.55
N SER A 62 -6.04 -2.19 3.34
CA SER A 62 -5.58 -3.29 4.21
C SER A 62 -4.06 -3.41 4.20
N VAL A 63 -3.42 -3.27 3.04
CA VAL A 63 -1.95 -3.29 2.89
C VAL A 63 -1.33 -2.07 3.58
N THR A 64 -1.92 -0.88 3.40
CA THR A 64 -1.44 0.34 4.06
C THR A 64 -1.54 0.23 5.57
N GLU A 65 -2.64 -0.31 6.10
CA GLU A 65 -2.80 -0.54 7.54
C GLU A 65 -1.85 -1.61 8.06
N ALA A 66 -1.66 -2.72 7.33
CA ALA A 66 -0.69 -3.75 7.69
C ALA A 66 0.74 -3.19 7.73
N LEU A 67 1.12 -2.36 6.75
CA LEU A 67 2.41 -1.68 6.72
C LEU A 67 2.54 -0.68 7.87
N LYS A 68 1.54 0.17 8.13
CA LYS A 68 1.53 1.07 9.29
C LYS A 68 1.66 0.31 10.61
N LYS A 69 0.93 -0.80 10.75
CA LYS A 69 0.97 -1.64 11.95
C LYS A 69 2.33 -2.30 12.11
N ALA A 70 2.92 -2.81 11.03
CA ALA A 70 4.28 -3.34 11.04
C ALA A 70 5.29 -2.26 11.43
N LEU A 71 5.24 -1.08 10.80
CA LEU A 71 6.11 0.06 11.11
C LEU A 71 5.95 0.58 12.54
N ASN A 72 4.76 0.46 13.15
CA ASN A 72 4.54 0.79 14.56
C ASN A 72 4.95 -0.35 15.51
N SER A 73 4.97 -1.60 15.04
CA SER A 73 5.32 -2.79 15.85
C SER A 73 6.83 -3.00 15.92
N PHE A 74 7.54 -2.57 14.88
CA PHE A 74 8.99 -2.39 14.92
C PHE A 74 9.27 -1.00 15.49
N ASP A 75 10.22 -0.88 16.42
CA ASP A 75 10.68 0.40 16.98
C ASP A 75 11.56 1.15 15.95
N LEU A 76 11.02 1.32 14.73
CA LEU A 76 11.67 1.97 13.60
C LEU A 76 11.46 3.47 13.72
N VAL A 77 12.43 4.13 14.35
CA VAL A 77 12.49 5.59 14.44
C VAL A 77 12.60 6.18 13.03
N LYS A 78 11.82 7.22 12.71
CA LYS A 78 11.92 7.85 11.39
C LYS A 78 13.29 8.53 11.27
N ALA A 79 13.91 8.46 10.09
CA ALA A 79 15.16 9.16 9.82
C ALA A 79 15.08 10.68 10.09
N SER A 80 13.88 11.27 9.95
CA SER A 80 13.63 12.67 10.30
C SER A 80 13.70 12.94 11.81
N GLU A 81 13.21 12.01 12.63
CA GLU A 81 13.22 12.12 14.09
C GLU A 81 14.66 11.98 14.62
N VAL A 82 15.46 11.10 14.02
CA VAL A 82 16.90 10.97 14.32
C VAL A 82 17.66 12.25 13.99
N LYS A 83 17.44 12.84 12.81
CA LYS A 83 18.06 14.12 12.42
C LYS A 83 17.65 15.28 13.32
N GLU A 84 16.41 15.31 13.79
CA GLU A 84 15.95 16.34 14.73
C GLU A 84 16.67 16.19 16.09
N LEU A 85 16.83 14.96 16.57
CA LEU A 85 17.60 14.68 17.78
C LEU A 85 19.08 15.06 17.62
N GLU A 86 19.72 14.72 16.52
CA GLU A 86 21.10 15.14 16.21
C GLU A 86 21.25 16.67 16.27
N LYS A 87 20.33 17.41 15.65
CA LYS A 87 20.37 18.87 15.66
C LYS A 87 20.18 19.46 17.06
N ARG A 88 19.33 18.85 17.89
CA ARG A 88 19.15 19.27 19.29
C ARG A 88 20.40 18.98 20.12
N ILE A 89 21.05 17.84 19.89
CA ILE A 89 22.32 17.49 20.54
C ILE A 89 23.39 18.53 20.17
N GLU A 90 23.56 18.83 18.88
CA GLU A 90 24.54 19.80 18.40
C GLU A 90 24.30 21.20 19.03
N GLN A 91 23.05 21.64 19.13
CA GLN A 91 22.71 22.89 19.81
C GLN A 91 23.05 22.90 21.31
N ILE A 92 22.86 21.76 21.98
CA ILE A 92 23.19 21.62 23.41
C ILE A 92 24.72 21.63 23.57
N GLU A 93 25.45 20.93 22.72
CA GLU A 93 26.93 20.90 22.73
C GLU A 93 27.52 22.30 22.50
N ILE A 94 26.99 23.07 21.55
CA ILE A 94 27.41 24.46 21.32
C ILE A 94 27.19 25.32 22.57
N ARG A 95 26.02 25.17 23.23
CA ARG A 95 25.69 25.92 24.45
C ARG A 95 26.56 25.50 25.63
N LEU A 96 26.85 24.20 25.76
CA LEU A 96 27.71 23.66 26.80
C LEU A 96 29.14 24.16 26.62
N ALA A 97 29.68 24.10 25.39
CA ALA A 97 31.01 24.64 25.08
C ALA A 97 31.10 26.14 25.35
N ALA A 98 30.05 26.91 25.07
CA ALA A 98 30.00 28.34 25.42
C ALA A 98 29.99 28.57 26.95
N PHE A 99 29.29 27.71 27.70
CA PHE A 99 29.20 27.77 29.16
C PHE A 99 30.50 27.36 29.85
N GLU A 100 31.15 26.28 29.38
CA GLU A 100 32.46 25.84 29.86
C GLU A 100 33.56 26.88 29.56
N LYS A 101 33.42 27.65 28.47
CA LYS A 101 34.34 28.75 28.15
C LYS A 101 34.14 29.99 29.04
N THR A 102 32.98 30.12 29.69
CA THR A 102 32.69 31.20 30.65
C THR A 102 32.92 30.79 32.11
N ALA A 103 32.83 29.49 32.42
CA ALA A 103 33.27 28.90 33.68
C ALA A 103 34.78 28.56 33.58
N GLY A 104 35.65 29.55 33.80
CA GLY A 104 37.09 29.31 33.98
C GLY A 104 37.38 28.25 35.06
N PRO A 105 38.58 27.64 35.07
CA PRO A 105 38.89 26.50 35.94
C PRO A 105 38.58 26.84 37.40
N PRO A 106 38.18 25.86 38.24
CA PRO A 106 37.99 26.10 39.66
C PRO A 106 39.30 26.67 40.22
N GLU A 107 39.27 27.93 40.65
CA GLU A 107 40.28 28.48 41.54
C GLU A 107 40.23 27.65 42.81
N ASN A 108 41.16 26.69 42.92
CA ASN A 108 41.51 26.09 44.19
C ASN A 108 42.10 27.19 45.08
N THR A 109 41.32 27.60 46.09
CA THR A 109 41.81 28.15 47.36
C THR A 109 41.27 27.33 48.50
#